data_AF-A0A0V1ARG4-F1
#
_entry.id   AF-A0A0V1ARG4-F1
#
_cell.length_a   1.000
_cell.length_b   1.000
_cell.length_c   1.000
_cell.angle_alpha   90.00
_cell.angle_beta   90.00
_cell.angle_gamma   90.00
#
_symmetry.space_group_name_H-M   'P 1'
#
loop_
_entity.id
_entity.type
_entity.pdbx_description
1 polymer ?
#
loop_
_entity_poly.entity_id
_entity_poly.type
_entity_poly.pdbx_seq_one_letter_code
_entity_poly.pdbx_strand_id
1 'polypeptide(L)'
;MEKKALLKKRSADETKPIPAIYDEEASAASAEPSTSGQFPVFKRVRAAMYKHRAKRFPRLPEHRHDLISLKQRSLGNEVQGCYFHFCQAVHRKVGELGLKTRYRQHEETRRKIRMLLATAFLPVPHVNTGVSLLEAGTTGTLAALFQYFRQEWMTDERLPLWNVYNVNTVESR
;
A
#
# COMPACT_ATOMS: atom_id res chain seq x y z
N MET A 1 -23.12 -27.29 6.58
CA MET A 1 -21.72 -27.61 6.94
C MET A 1 -20.84 -27.87 5.72
N GLU A 2 -21.39 -28.20 4.55
CA GLU A 2 -20.63 -28.58 3.34
C GLU A 2 -19.88 -27.43 2.62
N LYS A 3 -20.40 -26.19 2.65
CA LYS A 3 -19.78 -25.04 1.97
C LYS A 3 -18.36 -24.70 2.49
N LYS A 4 -18.09 -24.92 3.78
CA LYS A 4 -16.76 -24.70 4.38
C LYS A 4 -15.74 -25.75 3.96
N ALA A 5 -16.17 -26.98 3.69
CA ALA A 5 -15.30 -28.07 3.26
C ALA A 5 -14.88 -27.93 1.79
N LEU A 6 -15.78 -27.42 0.93
CA LEU A 6 -15.48 -27.11 -0.48
C LEU A 6 -14.46 -25.97 -0.62
N LEU A 7 -14.60 -24.90 0.16
CA LEU A 7 -13.64 -23.79 0.19
C LEU A 7 -12.22 -24.23 0.62
N LYS A 8 -12.13 -25.24 1.50
CA LYS A 8 -10.85 -25.74 2.01
C LYS A 8 -10.17 -26.74 1.08
N LYS A 9 -10.89 -27.37 0.14
CA LYS A 9 -10.32 -28.27 -0.88
C LYS A 9 -9.79 -27.52 -2.11
N ARG A 10 -10.36 -26.37 -2.49
CA ARG A 10 -9.85 -25.55 -3.62
C ARG A 10 -8.55 -24.81 -3.31
N SER A 11 -8.24 -24.53 -2.04
CA SER A 11 -7.02 -23.82 -1.65
C SER A 11 -5.73 -24.62 -1.85
N ALA A 12 -5.83 -25.93 -2.10
CA ALA A 12 -4.66 -26.80 -2.26
C ALA A 12 -4.16 -26.87 -3.72
N ASP A 13 -4.98 -26.49 -4.71
CA ASP A 13 -4.68 -26.71 -6.15
C ASP A 13 -4.79 -25.45 -7.03
N GLU A 14 -5.42 -24.36 -6.57
CA GLU A 14 -5.55 -23.14 -7.39
C GLU A 14 -4.46 -22.10 -7.08
N THR A 15 -3.52 -21.90 -8.01
CA THR A 15 -2.54 -20.80 -8.03
C THR A 15 -3.18 -19.43 -8.35
N LYS A 16 -4.51 -19.32 -8.30
CA LYS A 16 -5.22 -18.09 -8.65
C LYS A 16 -5.11 -17.09 -7.49
N PRO A 17 -4.71 -15.83 -7.75
CA PRO A 17 -4.64 -14.83 -6.69
C PRO A 17 -6.04 -14.47 -6.20
N ILE A 18 -6.19 -14.13 -4.91
CA ILE A 18 -7.48 -13.75 -4.26
C ILE A 18 -8.36 -12.80 -5.09
N PRO A 19 -7.83 -11.75 -5.77
CA PRO A 19 -8.63 -10.90 -6.64
C PRO A 19 -9.35 -11.68 -7.75
N ALA A 20 -8.65 -12.63 -8.38
CA ALA A 20 -9.20 -13.43 -9.47
C ALA A 20 -10.30 -14.37 -8.97
N ILE A 21 -10.10 -14.99 -7.80
CA ILE A 21 -11.12 -15.83 -7.16
C ILE A 21 -12.38 -15.01 -6.86
N TYR A 22 -12.23 -13.81 -6.28
CA TYR A 22 -13.37 -12.95 -5.99
C TYR A 22 -14.13 -12.54 -7.25
N ASP A 23 -13.42 -12.09 -8.28
CA ASP A 23 -14.05 -11.62 -9.52
C ASP A 23 -14.75 -12.79 -10.25
N GLU A 24 -14.16 -13.99 -10.24
CA GLU A 24 -14.76 -15.22 -10.80
C GLU A 24 -16.06 -15.60 -10.08
N GLU A 25 -16.04 -15.64 -8.75
CA GLU A 25 -17.22 -15.98 -7.94
C GLU A 25 -18.31 -14.89 -8.01
N ALA A 26 -17.93 -13.61 -8.05
CA ALA A 26 -18.85 -12.50 -8.22
C ALA A 26 -19.53 -12.50 -9.61
N SER A 27 -18.77 -12.85 -10.65
CA SER A 27 -19.30 -13.04 -12.00
C SER A 27 -20.25 -14.24 -12.08
N ALA A 28 -19.90 -15.38 -11.45
CA ALA A 28 -20.76 -16.56 -11.41
C ALA A 28 -22.09 -16.27 -10.69
N ALA A 29 -22.05 -15.56 -9.54
CA ALA A 29 -23.26 -15.17 -8.81
C ALA A 29 -24.13 -14.14 -9.57
N SER A 30 -23.53 -13.36 -10.47
CA SER A 30 -24.26 -12.38 -11.29
C SER A 30 -24.96 -12.99 -12.51
N ALA A 31 -24.64 -14.24 -12.88
CA ALA A 31 -25.32 -14.97 -13.95
C ALA A 31 -26.73 -15.43 -13.54
N GLU A 32 -27.02 -15.49 -12.23
CA GLU A 32 -28.36 -15.72 -11.71
C GLU A 32 -29.23 -14.46 -11.92
N PRO A 33 -30.41 -14.57 -12.57
CA PRO A 33 -31.28 -13.43 -12.86
C PRO A 33 -31.67 -12.58 -11.63
N SER A 34 -31.71 -13.19 -10.45
CA SER A 34 -32.06 -12.55 -9.19
C SER A 34 -30.93 -11.70 -8.58
N THR A 35 -29.68 -11.84 -9.04
CA THR A 35 -28.49 -11.19 -8.46
C THR A 35 -27.60 -10.49 -9.50
N SER A 36 -28.04 -10.41 -10.76
CA SER A 36 -27.35 -9.73 -11.84
C SER A 36 -27.06 -8.25 -11.49
N GLY A 37 -25.78 -7.91 -11.37
CA GLY A 37 -25.30 -6.56 -11.06
C GLY A 37 -25.16 -6.21 -9.56
N GLN A 38 -25.45 -7.15 -8.65
CA GLN A 38 -25.40 -6.92 -7.20
C GLN A 38 -23.97 -6.79 -6.65
N PHE A 39 -23.01 -7.53 -7.23
CA PHE A 39 -21.66 -7.66 -6.67
C PHE A 39 -20.65 -6.72 -7.38
N PRO A 40 -19.97 -5.83 -6.65
CA PRO A 40 -18.95 -4.96 -7.23
C PRO A 40 -17.65 -5.74 -7.48
N VAL A 41 -16.94 -5.46 -8.58
CA VAL A 41 -15.59 -6.03 -8.82
C VAL A 41 -14.61 -5.78 -7.68
N PHE A 42 -13.68 -6.70 -7.45
CA PHE A 42 -12.75 -6.70 -6.32
C PHE A 42 -11.97 -5.39 -6.20
N LYS A 43 -11.61 -4.77 -7.33
CA LYS A 43 -10.94 -3.47 -7.37
C LYS A 43 -11.75 -2.37 -6.65
N ARG A 44 -13.08 -2.35 -6.81
CA ARG A 44 -13.98 -1.38 -6.14
C ARG A 44 -14.10 -1.69 -4.65
N VAL A 45 -14.24 -2.97 -4.28
CA VAL A 45 -14.26 -3.42 -2.87
C VAL A 45 -12.98 -3.01 -2.16
N ARG A 46 -11.82 -3.37 -2.74
CA ARG A 46 -10.50 -3.01 -2.23
C ARG A 46 -10.39 -1.49 -2.04
N ALA A 47 -10.79 -0.70 -3.04
CA ALA A 47 -10.75 0.77 -2.94
C ALA A 47 -11.63 1.31 -1.80
N ALA A 48 -12.84 0.78 -1.61
CA ALA A 48 -13.74 1.17 -0.52
C ALA A 48 -13.16 0.82 0.86
N MET A 49 -12.62 -0.41 1.01
CA MET A 49 -11.96 -0.86 2.24
C MET A 49 -10.79 0.04 2.63
N TYR A 50 -9.90 0.35 1.67
CA TYR A 50 -8.77 1.23 1.93
C TYR A 50 -9.22 2.67 2.24
N LYS A 51 -10.25 3.21 1.57
CA LYS A 51 -10.80 4.53 1.89
C LYS A 51 -11.39 4.58 3.30
N HIS A 52 -12.14 3.57 3.71
CA HIS A 52 -12.71 3.48 5.05
C HIS A 52 -11.59 3.44 6.10
N ARG A 53 -10.59 2.57 5.89
CA ARG A 53 -9.43 2.44 6.78
C ARG A 53 -8.64 3.75 6.87
N ALA A 54 -8.43 4.45 5.75
CA ALA A 54 -7.71 5.71 5.71
C ALA A 54 -8.35 6.82 6.57
N LYS A 55 -9.69 6.84 6.71
CA LYS A 55 -10.37 7.83 7.57
C LYS A 55 -10.02 7.69 9.06
N ARG A 56 -9.58 6.51 9.49
CA ARG A 56 -9.26 6.20 10.88
C ARG A 56 -7.85 6.63 11.28
N PHE A 57 -6.99 6.94 10.31
CA PHE A 57 -5.61 7.33 10.54
C PHE A 57 -5.39 8.77 10.09
N PRO A 58 -4.58 9.56 10.80
CA PRO A 58 -4.20 10.88 10.33
C PRO A 58 -3.49 10.79 8.97
N ARG A 59 -3.62 11.85 8.17
CA ARG A 59 -2.78 12.02 6.99
C ARG A 59 -1.34 12.13 7.44
N LEU A 60 -0.44 11.50 6.68
CA LEU A 60 0.99 11.64 6.94
C LEU A 60 1.39 13.10 6.65
N PRO A 61 2.06 13.75 7.62
CA PRO A 61 2.70 15.05 7.46
C PRO A 61 3.47 15.17 6.16
N GLU A 62 3.24 16.27 5.44
CA GLU A 62 4.01 16.58 4.24
C GLU A 62 5.35 17.23 4.60
N HIS A 63 5.39 17.96 5.72
CA HIS A 63 6.56 18.68 6.20
C HIS A 63 6.94 18.28 7.62
N ARG A 64 8.21 18.49 7.99
CA ARG A 64 8.72 18.15 9.33
C ARG A 64 7.95 18.83 10.47
N HIS A 65 7.51 20.08 10.28
CA HIS A 65 6.74 20.83 11.28
C HIS A 65 5.36 20.23 11.59
N ASP A 66 4.75 19.55 10.62
CA ASP A 66 3.44 18.92 10.78
C ASP A 66 3.50 17.64 11.62
N LEU A 67 4.65 16.96 11.65
CA LEU A 67 4.91 15.82 12.55
C LEU A 67 4.90 16.23 14.01
N ILE A 68 5.57 17.35 14.32
CA ILE A 68 5.66 17.89 15.67
C ILE A 68 4.24 18.21 16.17
N SER A 69 3.43 18.80 15.32
CA SER A 69 2.01 19.09 15.59
C SER A 69 1.17 17.82 15.83
N LEU A 70 1.42 16.75 15.06
CA LEU A 70 0.73 15.46 15.21
C LEU A 70 1.11 14.73 16.50
N LYS A 71 2.39 14.79 16.90
CA LYS A 71 2.89 14.21 18.15
C LYS A 71 2.41 14.97 19.39
N GLN A 72 2.30 16.30 19.30
CA GLN A 72 1.74 17.14 20.37
C GLN A 72 0.24 16.88 20.60
N ARG A 73 -0.52 16.62 19.52
CA ARG A 73 -1.95 16.26 19.62
C ARG A 73 -2.19 14.84 20.14
N SER A 74 -1.24 13.90 19.98
CA SER A 74 -1.46 12.49 20.29
C SER A 74 -1.18 12.07 21.74
N LEU A 75 -0.95 13.02 22.66
CA LEU A 75 -0.66 12.76 24.09
C LEU A 75 0.37 11.64 24.31
N GLY A 76 1.46 11.63 23.52
CA GLY A 76 2.56 10.69 23.73
C GLY A 76 2.33 9.26 23.25
N ASN A 77 1.19 8.94 22.63
CA ASN A 77 0.99 7.65 21.97
C ASN A 77 1.72 7.61 20.61
N GLU A 78 2.27 6.44 20.26
CA GLU A 78 2.86 6.19 18.93
C GLU A 78 1.82 6.46 17.84
N VAL A 79 2.03 7.52 17.06
CA VAL A 79 1.17 7.84 15.93
C VAL A 79 1.48 6.86 14.81
N GLN A 80 0.68 5.81 14.70
CA GLN A 80 0.78 4.94 13.54
C GLN A 80 0.14 5.59 12.32
N GLY A 81 0.88 5.74 11.22
CA GLY A 81 0.32 6.23 9.97
C GLY A 81 -0.24 5.10 9.09
N CYS A 82 -0.96 5.48 8.03
CA CYS A 82 -1.63 4.54 7.13
C CYS A 82 -0.82 4.30 5.86
N TYR A 83 -0.64 3.02 5.50
CA TYR A 83 -0.04 2.60 4.23
C TYR A 83 -0.67 3.30 3.01
N PHE A 84 -1.98 3.56 3.05
CA PHE A 84 -2.67 4.28 1.97
C PHE A 84 -2.18 5.73 1.81
N HIS A 85 -2.06 6.46 2.93
CA HIS A 85 -1.55 7.84 2.91
C HIS A 85 -0.07 7.89 2.50
N PHE A 86 0.71 6.89 2.91
CA PHE A 86 2.10 6.74 2.46
C PHE A 86 2.18 6.56 0.95
N CYS A 87 1.40 5.63 0.40
CA CYS A 87 1.33 5.41 -1.05
C CYS A 87 0.90 6.67 -1.79
N GLN A 88 -0.10 7.40 -1.28
CA GLN A 88 -0.52 8.67 -1.86
C GLN A 88 0.60 9.71 -1.87
N ALA A 89 1.35 9.87 -0.78
CA ALA A 89 2.43 10.83 -0.69
C ALA A 89 3.56 10.52 -1.69
N VAL A 90 3.95 9.26 -1.81
CA VAL A 90 4.95 8.82 -2.81
C VAL A 90 4.43 9.04 -4.23
N HIS A 91 3.18 8.66 -4.53
CA HIS A 91 2.58 8.87 -5.86
C HIS A 91 2.41 10.35 -6.21
N ARG A 92 2.17 11.22 -5.23
CA ARG A 92 2.16 12.67 -5.40
C ARG A 92 3.54 13.16 -5.82
N LYS A 93 4.62 12.73 -5.13
CA LYS A 93 5.99 13.09 -5.51
C LYS A 93 6.38 12.57 -6.90
N VAL A 94 5.96 11.35 -7.26
CA VAL A 94 6.10 10.82 -8.63
C VAL A 94 5.43 11.76 -9.65
N GLY A 95 4.31 12.38 -9.27
CA GLY A 95 3.64 13.42 -10.06
C GLY A 95 4.45 14.69 -10.22
N GLU A 96 4.93 15.24 -9.11
CA GLU A 96 5.72 16.48 -9.04
C GLU A 96 7.04 16.37 -9.82
N LEU A 97 7.68 15.20 -9.81
CA LEU A 97 8.94 14.94 -10.53
C LEU A 97 8.73 14.63 -12.04
N GLY A 98 7.51 14.75 -12.56
CA GLY A 98 7.21 14.46 -13.96
C GLY A 98 7.30 12.98 -14.34
N LEU A 99 7.33 12.07 -13.37
CA LEU A 99 7.48 10.63 -13.61
C LEU A 99 6.18 9.94 -14.06
N LYS A 100 5.04 10.63 -14.15
CA LYS A 100 3.74 10.01 -14.52
C LYS A 100 3.78 9.30 -15.87
N THR A 101 4.37 9.93 -16.87
CA THR A 101 4.48 9.35 -18.23
C THR A 101 5.38 8.12 -18.21
N ARG A 102 6.56 8.24 -17.60
CA ARG A 102 7.51 7.12 -17.46
C ARG A 102 6.93 5.96 -16.65
N TYR A 103 6.16 6.24 -15.59
CA TYR A 103 5.48 5.22 -14.80
C TYR A 103 4.42 4.44 -15.60
N ARG A 104 3.76 5.07 -16.58
CA ARG A 104 2.78 4.42 -17.45
C ARG A 104 3.44 3.59 -18.56
N GLN A 105 4.54 4.08 -19.12
CA GLN A 105 5.15 3.53 -20.33
C GLN A 105 6.31 2.58 -20.07
N HIS A 106 7.10 2.80 -18.99
CA HIS A 106 8.28 2.00 -18.69
C HIS A 106 8.04 1.08 -17.50
N GLU A 107 8.02 -0.22 -17.79
CA GLU A 107 7.86 -1.27 -16.78
C GLU A 107 8.90 -1.20 -15.67
N GLU A 108 10.14 -0.87 -15.98
CA GLU A 108 11.20 -0.75 -14.97
C GLU A 108 10.92 0.35 -13.96
N THR A 109 10.53 1.54 -14.43
CA THR A 109 10.16 2.67 -13.55
C THR A 109 8.95 2.30 -12.69
N ARG A 110 7.95 1.66 -13.29
CA ARG A 110 6.75 1.19 -12.60
C ARG A 110 7.09 0.15 -11.53
N ARG A 111 7.96 -0.81 -11.85
CA ARG A 111 8.41 -1.86 -10.94
C ARG A 111 9.20 -1.27 -9.78
N LYS A 112 10.18 -0.40 -10.03
CA LYS A 112 10.98 0.24 -8.97
C LYS A 112 10.11 1.06 -8.01
N ILE A 113 9.15 1.84 -8.52
CA ILE A 113 8.22 2.60 -7.67
C ILE A 113 7.32 1.67 -6.84
N ARG A 114 6.81 0.58 -7.43
CA ARG A 114 6.01 -0.41 -6.68
C ARG A 114 6.83 -1.12 -5.60
N MET A 115 8.09 -1.46 -5.90
CA MET A 115 8.99 -2.07 -4.92
C MET A 115 9.37 -1.07 -3.82
N LEU A 116 9.54 0.21 -4.14
CA LEU A 116 9.76 1.27 -3.15
C LEU A 116 8.58 1.35 -2.18
N LEU A 117 7.34 1.29 -2.67
CA LEU A 117 6.15 1.22 -1.79
C LEU A 117 6.14 -0.05 -0.93
N ALA A 118 6.60 -1.18 -1.48
CA ALA A 118 6.66 -2.44 -0.76
C ALA A 118 7.70 -2.45 0.38
N THR A 119 8.63 -1.49 0.42
CA THR A 119 9.57 -1.36 1.55
C THR A 119 8.88 -1.12 2.89
N ALA A 120 7.62 -0.68 2.88
CA ALA A 120 6.80 -0.54 4.09
C ALA A 120 6.59 -1.88 4.82
N PHE A 121 6.74 -3.00 4.11
CA PHE A 121 6.59 -4.35 4.65
C PHE A 121 7.94 -5.03 4.96
N LEU A 122 9.06 -4.31 4.86
CA LEU A 122 10.36 -4.86 5.25
C LEU A 122 10.58 -4.67 6.75
N PRO A 123 11.32 -5.60 7.40
CA PRO A 123 11.86 -5.36 8.73
C PRO A 123 12.60 -4.03 8.76
N VAL A 124 12.35 -3.22 9.79
CA VAL A 124 12.97 -1.89 9.96
C VAL A 124 14.49 -1.91 9.69
N PRO A 125 15.28 -2.87 10.22
CA PRO A 125 16.73 -2.94 9.95
C PRO A 125 17.08 -3.15 8.46
N HIS A 126 16.18 -3.74 7.67
CA HIS A 126 16.40 -4.05 6.25
C HIS A 126 15.89 -2.98 5.30
N VAL A 127 15.14 -1.98 5.78
CA VAL A 127 14.57 -0.93 4.91
C VAL A 127 15.67 -0.17 4.18
N ASN A 128 16.77 0.17 4.87
CA ASN A 128 17.86 0.94 4.27
C ASN A 128 18.57 0.18 3.14
N THR A 129 18.90 -1.07 3.39
CA THR A 129 19.47 -1.97 2.38
C THR A 129 18.52 -2.14 1.20
N GLY A 130 17.23 -2.37 1.47
CA GLY A 130 16.21 -2.54 0.42
C GLY A 130 16.07 -1.32 -0.48
N VAL A 131 16.04 -0.11 0.09
CA VAL A 131 15.96 1.14 -0.68
C VAL A 131 17.24 1.36 -1.49
N SER A 132 18.41 1.12 -0.92
CA SER A 132 19.70 1.29 -1.60
C SER A 132 19.83 0.37 -2.83
N LEU A 133 19.37 -0.88 -2.71
CA LEU A 133 19.34 -1.82 -3.84
C LEU A 133 18.39 -1.38 -4.95
N LEU A 134 17.26 -0.77 -4.62
CA LEU A 134 16.30 -0.26 -5.61
C LEU A 134 16.81 0.99 -6.33
N GLU A 135 17.53 1.84 -5.61
CA GLU A 135 18.12 3.05 -6.16
C GLU A 135 19.32 2.75 -7.08
N ALA A 136 20.01 1.64 -6.87
CA ALA A 136 21.11 1.22 -7.72
C ALA A 136 20.71 1.20 -9.21
N GLY A 137 21.56 1.78 -10.05
CA GLY A 137 21.31 1.91 -11.49
C GLY A 137 20.16 2.85 -11.85
N THR A 138 19.66 3.69 -10.94
CA THR A 138 18.69 4.76 -11.29
C THR A 138 19.40 6.05 -11.63
N THR A 139 18.85 6.80 -12.58
CA THR A 139 19.36 8.11 -13.01
C THR A 139 18.23 9.11 -13.23
N GLY A 140 18.59 10.39 -13.28
CA GLY A 140 17.67 11.49 -13.57
C GLY A 140 16.55 11.62 -12.53
N THR A 141 15.33 11.89 -13.00
CA THR A 141 14.16 12.13 -12.14
C THR A 141 13.79 10.94 -11.24
N LEU A 142 14.16 9.72 -11.63
CA LEU A 142 13.95 8.54 -10.79
C LEU A 142 14.90 8.51 -9.59
N ALA A 143 16.18 8.86 -9.79
CA ALA A 143 17.13 9.02 -8.68
C ALA A 143 16.69 10.13 -7.72
N ALA A 144 16.17 11.25 -8.24
CA ALA A 144 15.62 12.33 -7.42
C ALA A 144 14.47 11.88 -6.50
N LEU A 145 13.65 10.92 -6.94
CA LEU A 145 12.61 10.32 -6.10
C LEU A 145 13.20 9.54 -4.93
N PHE A 146 14.25 8.74 -5.15
CA PHE A 146 14.92 7.99 -4.09
C PHE A 146 15.63 8.92 -3.09
N GLN A 147 16.26 9.99 -3.58
CA GLN A 147 16.87 11.00 -2.72
C GLN A 147 15.85 11.68 -1.81
N TYR A 148 14.73 12.12 -2.37
CA TYR A 148 13.60 12.62 -1.58
C TYR A 148 13.12 11.58 -0.56
N PHE A 149 12.98 10.32 -0.98
CA PHE A 149 12.51 9.25 -0.10
C PHE A 149 13.42 9.07 1.11
N ARG A 150 14.73 9.04 0.91
CA ARG A 150 15.71 8.91 1.99
C ARG A 150 15.64 10.09 2.97
N GLN A 151 15.58 11.31 2.45
CA GLN A 151 15.58 12.53 3.28
C GLN A 151 14.28 12.69 4.09
N GLU A 152 13.16 12.30 3.50
CA GLU A 152 11.84 12.64 3.99
C GLU A 152 11.12 11.47 4.68
N TRP A 153 11.49 10.21 4.42
CA TRP A 153 10.77 9.03 4.95
C TRP A 153 11.65 8.11 5.79
N MET A 154 12.97 8.15 5.63
CA MET A 154 13.88 7.22 6.31
C MET A 154 14.53 7.78 7.58
N THR A 155 13.99 8.86 8.15
CA THR A 155 14.43 9.37 9.45
C THR A 155 13.81 8.55 10.59
N ASP A 156 14.50 8.47 11.73
CA ASP A 156 14.03 7.71 12.90
C ASP A 156 12.63 8.14 13.37
N GLU A 157 12.30 9.42 13.21
CA GLU A 157 10.99 9.97 13.57
C GLU A 157 9.86 9.55 12.62
N ARG A 158 10.18 9.27 11.35
CA ARG A 158 9.18 9.04 10.30
C ARG A 158 9.05 7.58 9.91
N LEU A 159 10.11 6.81 10.06
CA LEU A 159 10.15 5.40 9.73
C LEU A 159 8.97 4.62 10.37
N PRO A 160 8.62 4.84 11.66
CA PRO A 160 7.49 4.16 12.29
C PRO A 160 6.10 4.57 11.75
N LEU A 161 6.00 5.72 11.07
CA LEU A 161 4.72 6.25 10.61
C LEU A 161 4.20 5.53 9.36
N TRP A 162 5.07 4.96 8.55
CA TRP A 162 4.70 4.33 7.29
C TRP A 162 5.12 2.87 7.18
N ASN A 163 6.11 2.44 7.98
CA ASN A 163 6.47 1.04 8.07
C ASN A 163 5.33 0.28 8.78
N VAL A 164 4.85 -0.78 8.13
CA VAL A 164 3.75 -1.62 8.61
C VAL A 164 4.24 -3.04 8.93
N TYR A 165 5.55 -3.27 8.94
CA TYR A 165 6.13 -4.55 9.32
C TYR A 165 5.87 -4.80 10.81
N ASN A 166 5.37 -5.99 11.14
CA ASN A 166 4.92 -6.36 12.49
C ASN A 166 3.80 -5.50 13.09
N VAL A 167 3.17 -4.61 12.32
CA VAL A 167 1.90 -4.03 12.75
C VAL A 167 0.84 -5.11 12.62
N ASN A 168 0.61 -5.77 13.74
CA ASN A 168 -0.38 -6.80 13.93
C ASN A 168 -1.70 -6.48 13.22
N THR A 169 -2.05 -7.41 12.32
CA THR A 169 -3.38 -7.76 11.82
C THR A 169 -4.34 -8.15 12.95
N VAL A 170 -4.49 -7.30 13.97
CA VAL A 170 -5.37 -7.51 15.12
C VAL A 170 -6.26 -6.28 15.27
N GLU A 171 -7.26 -6.21 14.41
CA GLU A 171 -8.57 -5.66 14.76
C GLU A 171 -9.60 -6.37 13.87
N SER A 172 -9.66 -7.69 14.05
CA SER A 172 -10.88 -8.46 13.81
C SER A 172 -11.60 -8.51 15.15
N ARG A 173 -12.54 -7.59 15.36
CA ARG A 173 -13.71 -7.80 16.21
C ARG A 173 -14.93 -7.30 15.46
#